data_AF-A0A1H3UJ57-F1
#
_entry.id   AF-A0A1H3UJ57-F1
#
_cell.length_a   1.000
_cell.length_b   1.000
_cell.length_c   1.000
_cell.angle_alpha   90.00
_cell.angle_beta   90.00
_cell.angle_gamma   90.00
#
_symmetry.space_group_name_H-M   'P 1'
#
loop_
_entity.id
_entity.type
_entity.pdbx_description
1 polymer ?
#
loop_
_entity_poly.entity_id
_entity_poly.type
_entity_poly.pdbx_seq_one_letter_code
_entity_poly.pdbx_strand_id
1 'polypeptide(L)'
;MRARTLTDPGPKKCHVRLQNSGATLLELVIEPWGRDYWLRPGEVFVVSTAASPDDNLYPGTTHPDEPFEVDYRPQSMTVHCNGLSADVTDSHGNELTCGHQRPETAAEESTNSWLTSPEP
;
A
#
# COMPACT_ATOMS: atom_id res chain seq x y z
N MET A 1 14.56 27.40 38.36
CA MET A 1 14.86 26.44 37.28
C MET A 1 13.64 25.54 37.14
N ARG A 2 12.82 25.70 36.08
CA ARG A 2 11.66 24.81 35.85
C ARG A 2 12.09 23.71 34.89
N ALA A 3 11.92 22.46 35.30
CA ALA A 3 12.10 21.31 34.43
C ALA A 3 11.12 21.42 33.25
N ARG A 4 11.64 21.33 32.02
CA ARG A 4 10.80 21.18 30.83
C ARG A 4 10.27 19.75 30.88
N THR A 5 8.96 19.59 31.04
CA THR A 5 8.28 18.32 30.79
C THR A 5 8.62 17.93 29.35
N LEU A 6 9.38 16.85 29.13
CA LEU A 6 9.42 16.23 27.81
C LEU A 6 8.01 15.73 27.56
N THR A 7 7.29 16.39 26.67
CA THR A 7 6.07 15.84 26.10
C THR A 7 6.46 14.51 25.47
N ASP A 8 5.83 13.42 25.89
CA ASP A 8 5.94 12.14 25.22
C ASP A 8 5.68 12.36 23.72
N PRO A 9 6.63 12.03 22.81
CA PRO A 9 6.56 12.41 21.40
C PRO A 9 5.39 11.76 20.60
N GLY A 10 4.50 11.03 21.27
CA GLY A 10 3.45 10.24 20.64
C GLY A 10 4.01 8.94 20.09
N PRO A 11 3.15 8.08 19.52
CA PRO A 11 3.58 6.78 19.02
C PRO A 11 4.62 6.94 17.90
N LYS A 12 5.68 6.13 17.96
CA LYS A 12 6.70 6.05 16.91
C LYS A 12 6.04 5.75 15.55
N LYS A 13 6.25 6.63 14.57
CA LYS A 13 5.79 6.44 13.19
C LYS A 13 6.95 6.03 12.29
N CYS A 14 6.69 5.09 11.39
CA CYS A 14 7.61 4.66 10.34
C CYS A 14 6.92 4.76 8.98
N HIS A 15 7.71 4.92 7.93
CA HIS A 15 7.22 4.94 6.56
C HIS A 15 8.18 4.19 5.63
N VAL A 16 7.63 3.63 4.55
CA VAL A 16 8.37 3.02 3.45
C VAL A 16 7.94 3.67 2.14
N ARG A 17 8.92 3.98 1.28
CA ARG A 17 8.68 4.52 -0.07
C ARG A 17 8.73 3.38 -1.07
N LEU A 18 7.69 3.28 -1.89
CA LEU A 18 7.48 2.21 -2.85
C LEU A 18 7.41 2.83 -4.24
N GLN A 19 8.33 2.46 -5.12
CA GLN A 19 8.38 3.00 -6.47
C GLN A 19 8.14 1.89 -7.49
N ASN A 20 7.24 2.14 -8.43
CA ASN A 20 7.12 1.30 -9.61
C ASN A 20 8.19 1.72 -10.63
N SER A 21 9.33 1.02 -10.63
CA SER A 21 10.38 1.19 -11.65
C SER A 21 10.18 0.32 -12.89
N GLY A 22 9.10 -0.46 -12.93
CA GLY A 22 8.74 -1.32 -14.06
C GLY A 22 8.06 -0.56 -15.19
N ALA A 23 7.73 -1.29 -16.25
CA ALA A 23 7.08 -0.75 -17.44
C ALA A 23 5.55 -0.89 -17.45
N THR A 24 4.98 -1.63 -16.49
CA THR A 24 3.54 -1.90 -16.40
C THR A 24 2.98 -1.37 -15.10
N LEU A 25 1.65 -1.30 -15.01
CA LEU A 25 0.96 -1.04 -13.74
C LEU A 25 1.38 -2.10 -12.71
N LEU A 26 1.62 -1.66 -11.47
CA LEU A 26 2.00 -2.51 -10.34
C LEU A 26 0.89 -2.43 -9.30
N GLU A 27 0.32 -3.58 -8.94
CA GLU A 27 -0.59 -3.68 -7.80
C GLU A 27 0.20 -3.58 -6.49
N LEU A 28 -0.33 -2.83 -5.53
CA LEU A 28 0.13 -2.75 -4.15
C LEU A 28 -1.01 -3.21 -3.24
N VAL A 29 -0.77 -4.24 -2.44
CA VAL A 29 -1.69 -4.72 -1.40
C VAL A 29 -1.13 -4.38 -0.02
N ILE A 30 -1.97 -3.83 0.84
CA ILE A 30 -1.66 -3.46 2.22
C ILE A 30 -2.34 -4.44 3.17
N GLU A 31 -1.53 -5.26 3.83
CA GLU A 31 -1.97 -6.21 4.85
C GLU A 31 -1.68 -5.68 6.26
N PRO A 32 -2.45 -6.07 7.28
CA PRO A 32 -3.58 -7.04 7.27
C PRO A 32 -4.95 -6.48 6.83
N TRP A 33 -5.03 -5.24 6.33
CA TRP A 33 -6.32 -4.60 6.01
C TRP A 33 -6.91 -4.97 4.65
N GLY A 34 -6.20 -5.73 3.82
CA GLY A 34 -6.63 -6.10 2.46
C GLY A 34 -6.95 -4.89 1.56
N ARG A 35 -6.27 -3.75 1.75
CA ARG A 35 -6.46 -2.54 0.91
C ARG A 35 -5.54 -2.60 -0.30
N ASP A 36 -6.04 -2.30 -1.49
CA ASP A 36 -5.29 -2.38 -2.74
C ASP A 36 -5.19 -1.03 -3.47
N TYR A 37 -4.09 -0.84 -4.20
CA TYR A 37 -3.76 0.36 -4.97
C TYR A 37 -2.96 -0.04 -6.20
N TRP A 38 -2.92 0.84 -7.19
CA TRP A 38 -2.13 0.60 -8.41
C TRP A 38 -1.21 1.77 -8.70
N LEU A 39 0.09 1.49 -8.84
CA LEU A 39 1.13 2.45 -9.19
C LEU A 39 1.39 2.38 -10.69
N ARG A 40 1.29 3.51 -11.40
CA ARG A 40 1.80 3.62 -12.78
C ARG A 40 3.33 3.55 -12.82
N PRO A 41 3.92 3.19 -13.97
CA PRO A 41 5.36 3.33 -14.19
C PRO A 41 5.87 4.70 -13.77
N GLY A 42 6.87 4.72 -12.89
CA GLY A 42 7.49 5.92 -12.34
C GLY A 42 6.82 6.49 -11.08
N GLU A 43 5.61 6.07 -10.72
CA GLU A 43 4.93 6.56 -9.52
C GLU A 43 5.56 6.04 -8.22
N VAL A 44 5.38 6.84 -7.17
CA VAL A 44 5.84 6.54 -5.81
C VAL A 44 4.68 6.69 -4.84
N PHE A 45 4.41 5.65 -4.07
CA PHE A 45 3.56 5.71 -2.88
C PHE A 45 4.42 5.64 -1.62
N VAL A 46 3.91 6.25 -0.54
CA VAL A 46 4.48 6.19 0.80
C VAL A 46 3.47 5.53 1.71
N VAL A 47 3.83 4.37 2.25
CA VAL A 47 3.04 3.65 3.25
C VAL A 47 3.58 4.01 4.62
N SER A 48 2.71 4.42 5.54
CA SER A 48 3.08 4.78 6.91
C SER A 48 2.34 3.92 7.92
N THR A 49 3.02 3.56 9.00
CA THR A 49 2.44 2.82 10.12
C THR A 49 2.91 3.39 11.46
N ALA A 50 2.11 3.22 12.51
CA ALA A 50 2.40 3.68 13.86
C ALA A 50 2.55 2.49 14.81
N ALA A 51 3.55 2.58 15.69
CA ALA A 51 3.72 1.68 16.81
C ALA A 51 2.59 1.83 17.84
N SER A 52 2.49 0.88 18.77
CA SER A 52 1.64 1.03 19.94
C SER A 52 2.06 2.24 20.78
N PRO A 53 1.11 3.06 21.28
CA PRO A 53 1.43 4.19 22.14
C PRO A 53 2.07 3.78 23.47
N ASP A 54 1.75 2.58 23.97
CA ASP A 54 2.10 2.17 25.34
C ASP A 54 3.57 1.76 25.48
N ASP A 55 4.14 1.09 24.47
CA ASP A 55 5.49 0.54 24.50
C ASP A 55 6.37 0.96 23.30
N ASN A 56 5.80 1.70 22.35
CA ASN A 56 6.45 2.08 21.08
C ASN A 56 6.98 0.88 20.28
N LEU A 57 6.32 -0.28 20.38
CA LEU A 57 6.59 -1.48 19.59
C LEU A 57 5.54 -1.70 18.50
N TYR A 58 5.88 -2.53 17.51
CA TYR A 58 4.97 -2.95 16.45
C TYR A 58 4.29 -4.27 16.85
N PRO A 59 3.02 -4.27 17.28
CA PRO A 59 2.38 -5.45 17.86
C PRO A 59 2.08 -6.56 16.85
N GLY A 60 2.16 -6.27 15.54
CA GLY A 60 1.97 -7.24 14.47
C GLY A 60 3.15 -8.19 14.22
N THR A 61 4.27 -8.02 14.93
CA THR A 61 5.50 -8.80 14.71
C THR A 61 6.20 -9.19 16.02
N THR A 62 7.04 -10.23 15.96
CA THR A 62 7.99 -10.58 17.03
C THR A 62 9.26 -9.72 17.00
N HIS A 63 9.45 -8.89 15.97
CA HIS A 63 10.63 -8.05 15.76
C HIS A 63 10.26 -6.56 15.86
N PRO A 64 10.43 -5.91 17.02
CA PRO A 64 9.93 -4.54 17.25
C PRO A 64 10.61 -3.45 16.41
N ASP A 65 11.68 -3.80 15.70
CA ASP A 65 12.38 -2.96 14.74
C ASP A 65 11.94 -3.17 13.28
N GLU A 66 10.97 -4.07 13.03
CA GLU A 66 10.43 -4.41 11.71
C GLU A 66 9.00 -3.88 11.50
N PRO A 67 8.82 -2.58 11.18
CA PRO A 67 7.49 -2.00 10.94
C PRO A 67 6.77 -2.54 9.70
N PHE A 68 7.53 -3.07 8.74
CA PHE A 68 7.03 -3.55 7.47
C PHE A 68 7.71 -4.85 7.06
N GLU A 69 6.95 -5.74 6.45
CA GLU A 69 7.45 -6.83 5.62
C GLU A 69 6.97 -6.60 4.19
N VAL A 70 7.84 -6.82 3.21
CA VAL A 70 7.52 -6.56 1.79
C VAL A 70 7.76 -7.84 0.98
N ASP A 71 6.70 -8.36 0.38
CA ASP A 71 6.76 -9.43 -0.62
C ASP A 71 6.57 -8.85 -2.01
N TYR A 72 7.49 -9.11 -2.93
CA TYR A 72 7.43 -8.63 -4.30
C TYR A 72 7.26 -9.79 -5.27
N ARG A 73 6.25 -9.69 -6.13
CA ARG A 73 5.90 -10.66 -7.17
C ARG A 73 5.83 -9.96 -8.53
N PRO A 74 5.83 -10.71 -9.64
CA PRO A 74 5.57 -10.11 -10.95
C PRO A 74 4.25 -9.31 -10.92
N GLN A 75 4.34 -8.01 -11.18
CA GLN A 75 3.20 -7.08 -11.27
C GLN A 75 2.38 -6.87 -9.98
N SER A 76 2.83 -7.39 -8.84
CA SER A 76 2.17 -7.18 -7.54
C SER A 76 3.17 -7.11 -6.40
N MET A 77 2.87 -6.30 -5.40
CA MET A 77 3.67 -6.12 -4.19
C MET A 77 2.75 -6.09 -2.99
N THR A 78 3.07 -6.86 -1.96
CA THR A 78 2.34 -6.84 -0.69
C THR A 78 3.22 -6.20 0.37
N VAL A 79 2.68 -5.21 1.07
CA VAL A 79 3.29 -4.63 2.27
C VAL A 79 2.45 -5.04 3.47
N HIS A 80 3.01 -5.89 4.30
CA HIS A 80 2.45 -6.18 5.61
C HIS A 80 2.93 -5.10 6.58
N CYS A 81 2.03 -4.34 7.19
CA CYS A 81 2.40 -3.37 8.22
C CYS A 81 2.16 -3.96 9.60
N ASN A 82 3.22 -3.98 10.41
CA ASN A 82 3.17 -4.57 11.76
C ASN A 82 2.69 -3.58 12.84
N GLY A 83 2.34 -2.35 12.47
CA GLY A 83 1.79 -1.35 13.37
C GLY A 83 0.26 -1.35 13.45
N LEU A 84 -0.26 -0.39 14.20
CA LEU A 84 -1.70 -0.27 14.49
C LEU A 84 -2.51 0.36 13.36
N SER A 85 -1.85 0.96 12.37
CA SER A 85 -2.48 1.64 11.24
C SER A 85 -1.68 1.44 9.96
N ALA A 86 -2.33 1.69 8.83
CA ALA A 86 -1.66 1.84 7.54
C ALA A 86 -2.30 2.97 6.75
N ASP A 87 -1.53 4.03 6.54
CA ASP A 87 -1.91 5.17 5.70
C ASP A 87 -1.08 5.10 4.41
N VAL A 88 -1.71 5.38 3.27
CA VAL A 88 -1.04 5.39 1.96
C VAL A 88 -1.18 6.78 1.37
N THR A 89 -0.05 7.36 0.97
CA THR A 89 0.00 8.69 0.35
C THR A 89 0.79 8.65 -0.96
N ASP A 90 0.54 9.60 -1.84
CA ASP A 90 1.43 9.86 -2.98
C ASP A 90 2.74 10.52 -2.54
N SER A 91 3.63 10.78 -3.51
CA SER A 91 4.93 11.42 -3.23
C SER A 91 4.85 12.87 -2.70
N HIS A 92 3.69 13.52 -2.84
CA HIS A 92 3.39 14.87 -2.35
C HIS A 92 2.70 14.85 -0.98
N GLY A 93 2.38 13.67 -0.44
CA GLY A 93 1.70 13.51 0.84
C GLY A 93 0.17 13.54 0.75
N ASN A 94 -0.42 13.47 -0.44
CA ASN A 94 -1.87 13.36 -0.57
C ASN A 94 -2.32 11.93 -0.26
N GLU A 95 -3.31 11.77 0.61
CA GLU A 95 -3.84 10.45 0.97
C GLU A 95 -4.54 9.78 -0.21
N LEU A 96 -4.28 8.49 -0.39
CA LEU A 96 -4.87 7.65 -1.41
C LEU A 96 -5.94 6.75 -0.80
N THR A 97 -7.06 6.63 -1.50
CA THR A 97 -8.14 5.71 -1.13
C THR A 97 -7.88 4.31 -1.67
N CYS A 98 -8.37 3.28 -0.98
CA CYS A 98 -8.40 1.91 -1.50
C CYS A 98 -9.04 1.88 -2.91
N GLY A 99 -8.50 1.06 -3.81
CA GLY A 99 -8.90 1.02 -5.22
C GLY A 99 -8.31 2.14 -6.09
N HIS A 100 -7.39 2.97 -5.57
CA HIS A 100 -6.77 4.03 -6.36
C HIS A 100 -6.13 3.48 -7.63
N GLN A 101 -6.55 4.02 -8.78
CA GLN A 101 -6.11 3.61 -10.12
C GLN A 101 -6.32 2.13 -10.44
N ARG A 102 -7.23 1.45 -9.73
CA ARG A 102 -7.64 0.09 -10.07
C ARG A 102 -8.04 0.05 -11.55
N PRO A 103 -7.50 -0.89 -12.34
CA PRO A 103 -7.96 -1.09 -13.70
C PRO A 103 -9.48 -1.31 -13.69
N GLU A 104 -10.19 -0.64 -14.58
CA GLU A 104 -11.52 -1.11 -14.92
C GLU A 104 -11.34 -2.55 -15.38
N THR A 105 -11.98 -3.51 -14.69
CA THR A 105 -12.05 -4.88 -15.18
C THR A 105 -12.44 -4.79 -16.64
N ALA A 106 -11.64 -5.34 -17.55
CA ALA A 106 -11.95 -5.39 -18.96
C ALA A 106 -13.39 -5.91 -19.08
N ALA A 107 -14.33 -4.99 -19.32
CA ALA A 107 -15.71 -5.34 -19.55
C ALA A 107 -15.68 -6.19 -20.81
N GLU A 108 -15.85 -7.49 -20.63
CA GLU A 108 -16.26 -8.44 -21.65
C GLU A 108 -15.66 -8.14 -23.04
N GLU A 109 -14.42 -8.54 -23.27
CA GLU A 109 -13.94 -8.90 -24.64
C GLU A 109 -14.70 -10.15 -25.15
N SER A 110 -16.01 -10.17 -24.94
CA SER A 110 -17.00 -11.12 -25.39
C SER A 110 -18.26 -10.34 -25.77
N THR A 111 -18.10 -9.17 -26.41
CA THR A 111 -19.13 -8.72 -27.35
C THR A 111 -19.09 -9.65 -28.56
N ASN A 112 -19.66 -10.85 -28.39
CA ASN A 112 -20.21 -11.75 -29.41
C ASN A 112 -19.59 -11.67 -30.82
N SER A 113 -18.32 -12.05 -30.95
CA SER A 113 -17.72 -12.40 -32.26
C SER A 113 -18.16 -13.80 -32.73
N TRP A 114 -19.45 -14.12 -32.65
CA TRP A 114 -20.04 -15.40 -33.10
C TRP A 114 -21.33 -15.25 -33.94
N LEU A 115 -21.70 -14.05 -34.39
CA LEU A 115 -22.83 -13.84 -35.31
C LEU A 115 -22.39 -13.25 -36.65
N THR A 116 -21.54 -13.97 -37.38
CA THR A 116 -21.52 -13.93 -38.87
C THR A 116 -20.64 -15.08 -39.38
N SER A 117 -21.19 -16.29 -39.39
CA SER A 117 -20.82 -17.23 -40.44
C SER A 117 -21.73 -16.96 -41.64
N PRO A 118 -21.20 -16.75 -42.85
CA PRO A 118 -22.03 -16.89 -44.05
C PRO A 118 -22.36 -18.38 -44.21
N GLU A 119 -23.65 -18.71 -44.29
CA GLU A 119 -24.09 -20.03 -44.74
C GLU A 119 -23.72 -20.23 -46.23
N PRO A 120 -23.48 -21.48 -46.67
CA PRO A 120 -22.95 -21.81 -48.01
C PRO A 120 -23.90 -21.50 -49.16
#